data_AF-A0ABD5RWR3-F1
#
_entry.id   AF-A0ABD5RWR3-F1
#
_cell.length_a   1.000
_cell.length_b   1.000
_cell.length_c   1.000
_cell.angle_alpha   90.00
_cell.angle_beta   90.00
_cell.angle_gamma   90.00
#
_symmetry.space_group_name_H-M   'P 1'
#
loop_
_entity.id
_entity.type
_entity.pdbx_description
1 polymer ?
#
loop_
_entity_poly.entity_id
_entity_poly.type
_entity_poly.pdbx_seq_one_letter_code
_entity_poly.pdbx_strand_id
1 'polypeptide(L)'
;MTTDRFYGGVHGRLENLREMLSFVAETNPGKDDLVSWVIANTPAGSEDAVKKHLGFIEGIDLIRREGGVYWLGDYGQEYHQNPEAAVLYDALTSGVKGFQTLLRELDDGPMADEDIMDLLVATYDECEMTTPGPALRHREWLQAIGYVHRKDSVNRITDEGRSALGSVSDQERIEDLQRELRQSDMRCVPHGPQRLTESVYPAVQSAYPTLCDDDYRCEDAHKGGKDQAEWKHAIRNVLNQLADDNQSRVQRYDEHGAWMFTPRFKPGKRYRRAELHDKYDGQEQSGISPSQKVPVVFIFTGDTGELYGYEDEFEDDGTFLYTGEGQVGDQTMDRGNKAVKQHEQDGRELHVFEKDTGGLVTYLGQYVYVDDYPETLPDRNDEDREAIKFELRPIEEIEVETEVDLPEGNQNPKRKKTTSTSPERNDELVRDLKRLYNDTCQLCGDRRLQGDDIGYSYVHHIKPLGKPHSGPDVPGNVIVLCPNHHDDFDNGMLTVDPENLEISHKYEDNLTGESVTEKRGHDLEPEYLAYHNQTIVNE
;
A
#
# COMPACT_ATOMS: atom_id res chain seq x y z
N MET A 1 15.61 -6.50 -17.79
CA MET A 1 15.04 -7.43 -18.81
C MET A 1 14.44 -8.65 -18.12
N THR A 2 13.55 -9.42 -18.77
CA THR A 2 13.04 -10.66 -18.16
C THR A 2 14.09 -11.76 -18.18
N THR A 3 14.23 -12.53 -17.10
CA THR A 3 15.07 -13.74 -17.08
C THR A 3 14.63 -14.70 -18.19
N ASP A 4 15.58 -15.31 -18.90
CA ASP A 4 15.32 -16.35 -19.90
C ASP A 4 16.12 -17.64 -19.61
N ARG A 5 15.81 -18.72 -20.32
CA ARG A 5 16.47 -20.02 -20.17
C ARG A 5 17.81 -20.02 -20.91
N PHE A 6 18.74 -20.82 -20.39
CA PHE A 6 19.80 -21.42 -21.20
C PHE A 6 19.68 -22.94 -21.14
N TYR A 7 20.15 -23.62 -22.18
CA TYR A 7 19.89 -25.05 -22.42
C TYR A 7 20.54 -25.95 -21.37
N GLY A 8 19.88 -27.04 -20.97
CA GLY A 8 20.42 -28.05 -20.03
C GLY A 8 19.68 -28.20 -18.70
N GLY A 9 18.59 -27.45 -18.47
CA GLY A 9 17.82 -27.52 -17.21
C GLY A 9 18.66 -27.07 -16.00
N VAL A 10 18.29 -27.50 -14.80
CA VAL A 10 19.05 -27.15 -13.57
C VAL A 10 20.43 -27.80 -13.54
N HIS A 11 20.56 -29.03 -14.05
CA HIS A 11 21.79 -29.83 -13.87
C HIS A 11 22.82 -29.67 -15.00
N GLY A 12 22.39 -29.50 -16.26
CA GLY A 12 23.29 -29.45 -17.42
C GLY A 12 23.60 -28.03 -17.94
N ARG A 13 22.89 -27.01 -17.43
CA ARG A 13 23.01 -25.65 -17.98
C ARG A 13 24.38 -25.02 -17.80
N LEU A 14 24.97 -25.16 -16.62
CA LEU A 14 26.27 -24.56 -16.34
C LEU A 14 27.40 -25.22 -17.14
N GLU A 15 27.28 -26.52 -17.45
CA GLU A 15 28.23 -27.21 -18.33
C GLU A 15 28.11 -26.69 -19.76
N ASN A 16 26.90 -26.69 -20.33
CA ASN A 16 26.66 -26.16 -21.68
C ASN A 16 27.09 -24.69 -21.81
N LEU A 17 26.86 -23.87 -20.78
CA LEU A 17 27.25 -22.47 -20.76
C LEU A 17 28.77 -22.33 -20.81
N ARG A 18 29.50 -23.10 -19.99
CA ARG A 18 30.97 -23.08 -20.00
C ARG A 18 31.53 -23.51 -21.34
N GLU A 19 31.02 -24.59 -21.93
CA GLU A 19 31.45 -25.05 -23.25
C GLU A 19 31.21 -23.99 -24.34
N MET A 20 30.06 -23.30 -24.28
CA MET A 20 29.75 -22.21 -25.21
C MET A 20 30.73 -21.04 -25.03
N LEU A 21 31.01 -20.62 -23.80
CA LEU A 21 31.94 -19.52 -23.54
C LEU A 21 33.36 -19.88 -24.00
N SER A 22 33.79 -21.12 -23.81
CA SER A 22 35.08 -21.60 -24.34
C SER A 22 35.11 -21.59 -25.87
N PHE A 23 34.04 -22.02 -26.54
CA PHE A 23 33.92 -21.89 -27.99
C PHE A 23 34.01 -20.43 -28.47
N VAL A 24 33.32 -19.50 -27.79
CA VAL A 24 33.39 -18.06 -28.09
C VAL A 24 34.80 -17.52 -27.89
N ALA A 25 35.44 -17.85 -26.77
CA ALA A 25 36.80 -17.41 -26.44
C ALA A 25 37.85 -17.89 -27.47
N GLU A 26 37.68 -19.09 -28.00
CA GLU A 26 38.64 -19.71 -28.93
C GLU A 26 38.44 -19.27 -30.38
N THR A 27 37.21 -18.98 -30.79
CA THR A 27 36.87 -18.85 -32.23
C THR A 27 36.36 -17.48 -32.65
N ASN A 28 35.92 -16.64 -31.71
CA ASN A 28 35.21 -15.38 -31.98
C ASN A 28 34.14 -15.55 -33.08
N PRO A 29 33.13 -16.40 -32.85
CA PRO A 29 32.25 -16.86 -33.91
C PRO A 29 31.33 -15.76 -34.42
N GLY A 30 30.96 -15.85 -35.70
CA GLY A 30 29.82 -15.09 -36.22
C GLY A 30 28.50 -15.56 -35.59
N LYS A 31 27.44 -14.79 -35.79
CA LYS A 31 26.11 -15.12 -35.24
C LYS A 31 25.61 -16.50 -35.67
N ASP A 32 25.72 -16.83 -36.94
CA ASP A 32 25.20 -18.09 -37.47
C ASP A 32 26.05 -19.30 -37.02
N ASP A 33 27.35 -19.10 -36.83
CA ASP A 33 28.27 -20.11 -36.32
C ASP A 33 27.98 -20.42 -34.85
N LEU A 34 27.75 -19.39 -34.03
CA LEU A 34 27.39 -19.57 -32.63
C LEU A 34 26.03 -20.23 -32.47
N VAL A 35 25.03 -19.83 -33.25
CA VAL A 35 23.70 -20.47 -33.27
C VAL A 35 23.83 -21.95 -33.65
N SER A 36 24.59 -22.26 -34.71
CA SER A 36 24.84 -23.62 -35.16
C SER A 36 25.54 -24.46 -34.10
N TRP A 37 26.53 -23.88 -33.41
CA TRP A 37 27.23 -24.54 -32.31
C TRP A 37 26.27 -24.88 -31.16
N VAL A 38 25.41 -23.95 -30.75
CA VAL A 38 24.45 -24.19 -29.65
C VAL A 38 23.46 -25.30 -30.03
N ILE A 39 22.97 -25.34 -31.26
CA ILE A 39 22.08 -26.41 -31.75
C ILE A 39 22.79 -27.77 -31.74
N ALA A 40 24.06 -27.81 -32.14
CA ALA A 40 24.81 -29.05 -32.23
C ALA A 40 25.20 -29.63 -30.85
N ASN A 41 25.41 -28.78 -29.84
CA ASN A 41 25.98 -29.19 -28.55
C ASN A 41 24.97 -29.13 -27.39
N THR A 42 23.73 -28.69 -27.62
CA THR A 42 22.72 -28.61 -26.57
C THR A 42 21.36 -29.17 -27.04
N PRO A 43 20.39 -29.39 -26.13
CA PRO A 43 19.03 -29.81 -26.49
C PRO A 43 18.18 -28.76 -27.25
N ALA A 44 18.79 -27.78 -27.92
CA ALA A 44 18.08 -26.71 -28.60
C ALA A 44 17.26 -27.21 -29.79
N GLY A 45 15.98 -26.86 -29.83
CA GLY A 45 15.03 -27.33 -30.85
C GLY A 45 14.76 -26.37 -32.02
N SER A 46 15.17 -25.10 -31.94
CA SER A 46 14.96 -24.12 -33.01
C SER A 46 15.97 -22.98 -32.97
N GLU A 47 16.36 -22.46 -34.14
CA GLU A 47 17.26 -21.30 -34.24
C GLU A 47 16.69 -20.04 -33.58
N ASP A 48 15.38 -19.81 -33.69
CA ASP A 48 14.76 -18.60 -33.16
C ASP A 48 14.80 -18.58 -31.62
N ALA A 49 14.60 -19.74 -30.98
CA ALA A 49 14.79 -19.87 -29.54
C ALA A 49 16.26 -19.64 -29.13
N VAL A 50 17.21 -20.15 -29.91
CA VAL A 50 18.65 -19.94 -29.64
C VAL A 50 18.99 -18.46 -29.74
N LYS A 51 18.52 -17.75 -30.78
CA LYS A 51 18.76 -16.32 -30.97
C LYS A 51 18.20 -15.50 -29.80
N LYS A 52 17.02 -15.86 -29.29
CA LYS A 52 16.43 -15.21 -28.10
C LYS A 52 17.29 -15.44 -26.85
N HIS A 53 17.69 -16.68 -26.59
CA HIS A 53 18.50 -17.01 -25.41
C HIS A 53 19.90 -16.40 -25.49
N LEU A 54 20.52 -16.33 -26.67
CA LEU A 54 21.78 -15.60 -26.86
C LEU A 54 21.62 -14.11 -26.57
N GLY A 55 20.49 -13.50 -26.92
CA GLY A 55 20.19 -12.12 -26.51
C GLY A 55 20.10 -11.95 -25.00
N PHE A 56 19.63 -12.96 -24.26
CA PHE A 56 19.68 -12.97 -22.80
C PHE A 56 21.11 -13.06 -22.27
N ILE A 57 21.92 -14.00 -22.78
CA ILE A 57 23.34 -14.16 -22.40
C ILE A 57 24.15 -12.88 -22.70
N GLU A 58 23.86 -12.21 -23.82
CA GLU A 58 24.45 -10.93 -24.18
C GLU A 58 24.00 -9.80 -23.23
N GLY A 59 22.73 -9.78 -22.81
CA GLY A 59 22.20 -8.77 -21.90
C GLY A 59 22.70 -8.85 -20.46
N ILE A 60 23.26 -9.99 -20.04
CA ILE A 60 23.97 -10.17 -18.76
C ILE A 60 25.50 -10.11 -18.91
N ASP A 61 25.99 -9.63 -20.05
CA ASP A 61 27.42 -9.43 -20.37
C ASP A 61 28.31 -10.68 -20.21
N LEU A 62 27.74 -11.87 -20.48
CA LEU A 62 28.55 -13.09 -20.63
C LEU A 62 29.17 -13.18 -22.04
N ILE A 63 28.51 -12.61 -23.04
CA ILE A 63 29.07 -12.42 -24.38
C ILE A 63 28.74 -11.00 -24.84
N ARG A 64 29.55 -10.46 -25.73
CA ARG A 64 29.29 -9.17 -26.40
C ARG A 64 29.54 -9.28 -27.88
N ARG A 65 28.86 -8.44 -28.67
CA ARG A 65 29.02 -8.44 -30.12
C ARG A 65 29.77 -7.20 -30.60
N GLU A 66 30.91 -7.42 -31.26
CA GLU A 66 31.72 -6.35 -31.86
C GLU A 66 32.18 -6.77 -33.26
N GLY A 67 32.06 -5.86 -34.24
CA GLY A 67 32.53 -6.13 -35.61
C GLY A 67 31.82 -7.30 -36.31
N GLY A 68 30.64 -7.72 -35.83
CA GLY A 68 29.85 -8.81 -36.40
C GLY A 68 30.12 -10.19 -35.81
N VAL A 69 31.13 -10.31 -34.93
CA VAL A 69 31.49 -11.54 -34.20
C VAL A 69 31.21 -11.38 -32.71
N TYR A 70 31.14 -12.51 -31.99
CA TYR A 70 30.99 -12.56 -30.54
C TYR A 70 32.34 -12.67 -29.84
N TRP A 71 32.48 -11.92 -28.76
CA TRP A 71 33.56 -12.00 -27.78
C TRP A 71 32.97 -12.33 -26.41
N LEU A 72 33.81 -12.75 -25.47
CA LEU A 72 33.40 -12.75 -24.06
C LEU A 72 33.15 -11.30 -23.60
N GLY A 73 32.06 -11.10 -22.86
CA GLY A 73 31.84 -9.89 -22.08
C GLY A 73 32.68 -9.90 -20.80
N ASP A 74 32.54 -8.90 -19.93
CA ASP A 74 33.40 -8.77 -18.74
C ASP A 74 33.10 -9.92 -17.76
N TYR A 75 31.82 -10.17 -17.46
CA TYR A 75 31.41 -11.33 -16.64
C TYR A 75 31.72 -12.66 -17.34
N GLY A 76 31.61 -12.71 -18.67
CA GLY A 76 31.95 -13.90 -19.45
C GLY A 76 33.42 -14.28 -19.35
N GLN A 77 34.30 -13.29 -19.39
CA GLN A 77 35.74 -13.46 -19.27
C GLN A 77 36.10 -13.93 -17.86
N GLU A 78 35.52 -13.33 -16.83
CA GLU A 78 35.73 -13.73 -15.43
C GLU A 78 35.24 -15.15 -15.18
N TYR A 79 34.01 -15.48 -15.59
CA TYR A 79 33.44 -16.80 -15.37
C TYR A 79 34.17 -17.90 -16.15
N HIS A 80 34.66 -17.61 -17.35
CA HIS A 80 35.48 -18.55 -18.12
C HIS A 80 36.82 -18.84 -17.44
N GLN A 81 37.43 -17.84 -16.78
CA GLN A 81 38.69 -18.02 -16.04
C GLN A 81 38.47 -18.69 -14.68
N ASN A 82 37.40 -18.32 -13.99
CA ASN A 82 37.04 -18.82 -12.68
C ASN A 82 35.53 -19.10 -12.60
N PRO A 83 35.09 -20.35 -12.84
CA PRO A 83 33.68 -20.68 -12.96
C PRO A 83 32.97 -20.79 -11.60
N GLU A 84 33.03 -19.72 -10.80
CA GLU A 84 32.38 -19.59 -9.50
C GLU A 84 30.91 -19.15 -9.63
N ALA A 85 30.07 -19.64 -8.73
CA ALA A 85 28.65 -19.29 -8.69
C ALA A 85 28.40 -17.79 -8.48
N ALA A 86 29.27 -17.12 -7.71
CA ALA A 86 29.17 -15.69 -7.41
C ALA A 86 29.25 -14.83 -8.68
N VAL A 87 30.17 -15.15 -9.59
CA VAL A 87 30.33 -14.41 -10.87
C VAL A 87 29.05 -14.49 -11.71
N LEU A 88 28.42 -15.66 -11.79
CA LEU A 88 27.14 -15.79 -12.48
C LEU A 88 26.00 -15.11 -11.75
N TYR A 89 26.00 -15.14 -10.42
CA TYR A 89 25.00 -14.43 -9.64
C TYR A 89 25.08 -12.91 -9.89
N ASP A 90 26.27 -12.33 -9.90
CA ASP A 90 26.51 -10.91 -10.20
C ASP A 90 26.11 -10.55 -11.64
N ALA A 91 26.41 -11.42 -12.62
CA ALA A 91 25.93 -11.26 -13.99
C ALA A 91 24.39 -11.27 -14.08
N LEU A 92 23.74 -12.18 -13.34
CA LEU A 92 22.28 -12.29 -13.31
C LEU A 92 21.61 -11.10 -12.64
N THR A 93 22.12 -10.64 -11.48
CA THR A 93 21.55 -9.51 -10.73
C THR A 93 21.80 -8.17 -11.42
N SER A 94 22.92 -8.01 -12.13
CA SER A 94 23.21 -6.78 -12.89
C SER A 94 22.30 -6.60 -14.11
N GLY A 95 21.97 -7.68 -14.82
CA GLY A 95 21.11 -7.60 -16.01
C GLY A 95 19.62 -7.83 -15.72
N VAL A 96 19.27 -8.50 -14.62
CA VAL A 96 17.89 -8.90 -14.31
C VAL A 96 17.48 -8.60 -12.87
N LYS A 97 16.39 -7.85 -12.73
CA LYS A 97 15.72 -7.58 -11.46
C LYS A 97 15.11 -8.86 -10.88
N GLY A 98 15.13 -8.98 -9.55
CA GLY A 98 14.37 -9.99 -8.80
C GLY A 98 15.16 -11.19 -8.28
N PHE A 99 16.38 -11.45 -8.76
CA PHE A 99 17.24 -12.50 -8.19
C PHE A 99 17.57 -12.26 -6.71
N GLN A 100 17.92 -11.02 -6.36
CA GLN A 100 18.29 -10.64 -5.00
C GLN A 100 17.08 -10.63 -4.05
N THR A 101 15.96 -10.05 -4.47
CA THR A 101 14.70 -10.09 -3.72
C THR A 101 14.26 -11.52 -3.44
N LEU A 102 14.28 -12.39 -4.46
CA LEU A 102 13.94 -13.80 -4.28
C LEU A 102 14.86 -14.49 -3.27
N LEU A 103 16.17 -14.24 -3.35
CA LEU A 103 17.12 -14.87 -2.44
C LEU A 103 16.93 -14.37 -0.99
N ARG A 104 16.61 -13.09 -0.80
CA ARG A 104 16.33 -12.49 0.51
C ARG A 104 15.06 -13.03 1.16
N GLU A 105 13.96 -13.08 0.41
CA GLU A 105 12.69 -13.64 0.91
C GLU A 105 12.82 -15.14 1.22
N LEU A 106 13.65 -15.88 0.47
CA LEU A 106 13.98 -17.27 0.78
C LEU A 106 14.86 -17.42 2.03
N ASP A 107 15.53 -16.35 2.47
CA ASP A 107 16.29 -16.30 3.71
C ASP A 107 15.36 -16.20 4.94
N ASP A 108 14.29 -15.42 4.79
CA ASP A 108 13.23 -15.24 5.79
C ASP A 108 12.34 -16.48 5.92
N GLY A 109 12.08 -17.19 4.81
CA GLY A 109 11.31 -18.43 4.87
C GLY A 109 11.28 -19.26 3.59
N PRO A 110 10.97 -20.57 3.70
CA PRO A 110 10.75 -21.41 2.53
C PRO A 110 9.51 -20.95 1.73
N MET A 111 9.60 -20.94 0.40
CA MET A 111 8.50 -20.51 -0.47
C MET A 111 8.09 -21.57 -1.51
N ALA A 112 6.79 -21.66 -1.81
CA ALA A 112 6.30 -22.42 -2.96
C ALA A 112 6.59 -21.67 -4.28
N ASP A 113 6.43 -22.35 -5.41
CA ASP A 113 6.61 -21.71 -6.72
C ASP A 113 5.54 -20.62 -6.98
N GLU A 114 4.35 -20.74 -6.37
CA GLU A 114 3.27 -19.74 -6.43
C GLU A 114 3.65 -18.48 -5.64
N ASP A 115 4.13 -18.62 -4.40
CA ASP A 115 4.57 -17.49 -3.58
C ASP A 115 5.73 -16.71 -4.24
N ILE A 116 6.67 -17.42 -4.87
CA ILE A 116 7.78 -16.79 -5.62
C ILE A 116 7.25 -15.98 -6.81
N MET A 117 6.20 -16.48 -7.47
CA MET A 117 5.59 -15.78 -8.60
C MET A 117 4.86 -14.53 -8.12
N ASP A 118 4.05 -14.65 -7.06
CA ASP A 118 3.32 -13.52 -6.48
C ASP A 118 4.29 -12.43 -5.98
N LEU A 119 5.38 -12.82 -5.31
CA LEU A 119 6.45 -11.93 -4.88
C LEU A 119 7.05 -11.14 -6.06
N LEU A 120 7.46 -11.83 -7.12
CA LEU A 120 8.13 -11.19 -8.25
C LEU A 120 7.18 -10.32 -9.07
N VAL A 121 5.90 -10.69 -9.18
CA VAL A 121 4.86 -9.88 -9.83
C VAL A 121 4.59 -8.62 -9.01
N ALA A 122 4.35 -8.76 -7.70
CA ALA A 122 4.04 -7.64 -6.82
C ALA A 122 5.20 -6.64 -6.70
N THR A 123 6.45 -7.13 -6.71
CA THR A 123 7.63 -6.27 -6.54
C THR A 123 8.04 -5.55 -7.83
N TYR A 124 7.76 -6.13 -9.00
CA TYR A 124 8.32 -5.67 -10.29
C TYR A 124 7.29 -5.69 -11.43
N ASP A 125 6.16 -5.00 -11.24
CA ASP A 125 5.03 -4.92 -12.19
C ASP A 125 5.46 -4.49 -13.61
N GLU A 126 6.48 -3.63 -13.72
CA GLU A 126 7.05 -3.15 -14.99
C GLU A 126 7.79 -4.20 -15.84
N CYS A 127 8.07 -5.40 -15.30
CA CYS A 127 8.91 -6.40 -15.96
C CYS A 127 8.16 -7.52 -16.69
N GLU A 128 6.86 -7.38 -17.01
CA GLU A 128 6.04 -8.41 -17.68
C GLU A 128 6.14 -9.80 -17.00
N MET A 129 6.27 -9.82 -15.67
CA MET A 129 6.39 -11.05 -14.88
C MET A 129 5.05 -11.71 -14.56
N THR A 130 3.95 -11.23 -15.15
CA THR A 130 2.56 -11.69 -14.97
C THR A 130 2.28 -13.12 -15.45
N THR A 131 3.27 -13.82 -16.02
CA THR A 131 3.17 -15.23 -16.39
C THR A 131 4.06 -16.09 -15.49
N PRO A 132 3.77 -17.39 -15.27
CA PRO A 132 4.61 -18.26 -14.43
C PRO A 132 6.05 -18.45 -14.96
N GLY A 133 6.30 -18.12 -16.23
CA GLY A 133 7.56 -18.38 -16.92
C GLY A 133 8.78 -17.69 -16.28
N PRO A 134 8.80 -16.35 -16.17
CA PRO A 134 9.89 -15.60 -15.54
C PRO A 134 10.22 -16.06 -14.11
N ALA A 135 9.21 -16.23 -13.23
CA ALA A 135 9.42 -16.66 -11.85
C ALA A 135 10.09 -18.05 -11.76
N LEU A 136 9.61 -19.01 -12.56
CA LEU A 136 10.24 -20.33 -12.68
C LEU A 136 11.71 -20.22 -13.12
N ARG A 137 12.04 -19.30 -14.02
CA ARG A 137 13.41 -19.14 -14.55
C ARG A 137 14.37 -18.53 -13.54
N HIS A 138 13.93 -17.57 -12.72
CA HIS A 138 14.74 -17.05 -11.60
C HIS A 138 15.11 -18.18 -10.65
N ARG A 139 14.10 -18.93 -10.20
CA ARG A 139 14.31 -20.07 -9.30
C ARG A 139 15.22 -21.12 -9.92
N GLU A 140 15.03 -21.50 -11.18
CA GLU A 140 15.89 -22.48 -11.85
C GLU A 140 17.36 -22.03 -11.99
N TRP A 141 17.62 -20.73 -12.20
CA TRP A 141 18.98 -20.20 -12.23
C TRP A 141 19.64 -20.24 -10.85
N LEU A 142 18.93 -19.82 -9.80
CA LEU A 142 19.41 -19.93 -8.41
C LEU A 142 19.67 -21.38 -8.01
N GLN A 143 18.84 -22.32 -8.49
CA GLN A 143 19.09 -23.75 -8.31
C GLN A 143 20.33 -24.23 -9.07
N ALA A 144 20.52 -23.77 -10.31
CA ALA A 144 21.65 -24.20 -11.13
C ALA A 144 22.99 -23.76 -10.51
N ILE A 145 23.06 -22.53 -9.97
CA ILE A 145 24.27 -22.01 -9.30
C ILE A 145 24.42 -22.51 -7.84
N GLY A 146 23.45 -23.28 -7.33
CA GLY A 146 23.50 -23.90 -6.01
C GLY A 146 23.08 -23.02 -4.84
N TYR A 147 22.45 -21.87 -5.09
CA TYR A 147 22.00 -20.93 -4.05
C TYR A 147 20.61 -21.27 -3.50
N VAL A 148 19.83 -22.06 -4.23
CA VAL A 148 18.51 -22.52 -3.82
C VAL A 148 18.38 -24.02 -4.04
N HIS A 149 17.78 -24.72 -3.07
CA HIS A 149 17.39 -26.11 -3.19
C HIS A 149 15.87 -26.24 -3.20
N ARG A 150 15.34 -27.07 -4.10
CA ARG A 150 13.90 -27.36 -4.19
C ARG A 150 13.62 -28.80 -3.76
N LYS A 151 12.75 -28.97 -2.78
CA LYS A 151 12.28 -30.28 -2.30
C LYS A 151 10.79 -30.24 -2.05
N ASP A 152 10.06 -31.24 -2.53
CA ASP A 152 8.61 -31.38 -2.31
C ASP A 152 7.82 -30.11 -2.70
N SER A 153 8.18 -29.52 -3.85
CA SER A 153 7.63 -28.24 -4.37
C SER A 153 7.90 -26.99 -3.53
N VAL A 154 8.80 -27.09 -2.55
CA VAL A 154 9.21 -25.96 -1.70
C VAL A 154 10.66 -25.61 -1.96
N ASN A 155 10.91 -24.32 -2.16
CA ASN A 155 12.22 -23.73 -2.40
C ASN A 155 12.82 -23.23 -1.07
N ARG A 156 14.12 -23.47 -0.87
CA ARG A 156 14.87 -23.07 0.31
C ARG A 156 16.22 -22.53 -0.10
N ILE A 157 16.66 -21.45 0.52
CA ILE A 157 18.04 -20.97 0.36
C ILE A 157 19.04 -22.01 0.89
N THR A 158 20.20 -22.11 0.25
CA THR A 158 21.35 -22.92 0.74
C THR A 158 22.29 -22.06 1.59
N ASP A 159 23.27 -22.68 2.25
CA ASP A 159 24.28 -21.93 3.00
C ASP A 159 25.14 -21.06 2.07
N GLU A 160 25.41 -21.54 0.85
CA GLU A 160 26.09 -20.79 -0.20
C GLU A 160 25.24 -19.60 -0.68
N GLY A 161 23.93 -19.80 -0.88
CA GLY A 161 23.00 -18.71 -1.21
C GLY A 161 22.92 -17.67 -0.11
N ARG A 162 22.86 -18.11 1.15
CA ARG A 162 22.85 -17.21 2.32
C ARG A 162 24.16 -16.43 2.44
N SER A 163 25.28 -17.06 2.12
CA SER A 163 26.59 -16.39 2.07
C SER A 163 26.69 -15.37 0.93
N ALA A 164 26.01 -15.63 -0.19
CA ALA A 164 25.99 -14.76 -1.36
C ALA A 164 25.11 -13.51 -1.20
N LEU A 165 24.17 -13.51 -0.26
CA LEU A 165 23.45 -12.29 0.13
C LEU A 165 24.39 -11.19 0.65
N GLY A 166 25.63 -11.54 1.05
CA GLY A 166 26.64 -10.59 1.50
C GLY A 166 26.14 -9.68 2.63
N SER A 167 26.92 -8.67 2.99
CA SER A 167 26.33 -7.49 3.63
C SER A 167 25.49 -6.77 2.59
N VAL A 168 24.21 -6.50 2.89
CA VAL A 168 23.29 -5.66 2.10
C VAL A 168 24.05 -4.53 1.41
N SER A 169 23.89 -4.36 0.09
CA SER A 169 24.64 -3.32 -0.62
C SER A 169 24.36 -1.96 0.01
N ASP A 170 25.34 -1.05 -0.05
CA ASP A 170 25.22 0.26 0.58
C ASP A 170 23.95 1.01 0.13
N GLN A 171 23.62 0.89 -1.15
CA GLN A 171 22.42 1.47 -1.74
C GLN A 171 21.13 0.82 -1.21
N GLU A 172 21.09 -0.51 -1.10
CA GLU A 172 19.92 -1.21 -0.55
C GLU A 172 19.72 -0.93 0.94
N ARG A 173 20.81 -0.75 1.71
CA ARG A 173 20.69 -0.34 3.12
C ARG A 173 20.00 1.02 3.24
N ILE A 174 20.26 1.92 2.31
CA ILE A 174 19.59 3.22 2.24
C ILE A 174 18.12 3.06 1.85
N GLU A 175 17.81 2.25 0.85
CA GLU A 175 16.43 2.01 0.41
C GLU A 175 15.58 1.35 1.51
N ASP A 176 16.13 0.35 2.19
CA ASP A 176 15.53 -0.29 3.36
C ASP A 176 15.28 0.72 4.47
N LEU A 177 16.28 1.53 4.82
CA LEU A 177 16.14 2.55 5.86
C LEU A 177 15.02 3.54 5.52
N GLN A 178 14.96 4.00 4.27
CA GLN A 178 13.93 4.94 3.84
C GLN A 178 12.53 4.32 3.89
N ARG A 179 12.39 3.04 3.48
CA ARG A 179 11.14 2.29 3.54
C ARG A 179 10.65 2.15 4.99
N GLU A 180 11.52 1.66 5.87
CA GLU A 180 11.23 1.48 7.30
C GLU A 180 10.80 2.79 7.98
N LEU A 181 11.52 3.88 7.70
CA LEU A 181 11.22 5.19 8.30
C LEU A 181 9.91 5.78 7.77
N ARG A 182 9.56 5.58 6.49
CA ARG A 182 8.28 6.02 5.93
C ARG A 182 7.12 5.20 6.48
N GLN A 183 7.22 3.87 6.43
CA GLN A 183 6.16 2.97 6.90
C GLN A 183 5.89 3.12 8.40
N SER A 184 6.94 3.36 9.20
CA SER A 184 6.79 3.62 10.63
C SER A 184 6.45 5.06 10.97
N ASP A 185 6.30 5.96 9.99
CA ASP A 185 6.10 7.40 10.21
C ASP A 185 7.14 7.97 11.19
N MET A 186 8.39 7.51 11.07
CA MET A 186 9.52 7.81 11.96
C MET A 186 9.23 7.58 13.46
N ARG A 187 8.48 6.52 13.81
CA ARG A 187 8.13 6.16 15.19
C ARG A 187 9.33 6.03 16.15
N CYS A 188 10.50 5.68 15.63
CA CYS A 188 11.73 5.61 16.42
C CYS A 188 12.15 6.99 16.99
N VAL A 189 11.72 8.09 16.38
CA VAL A 189 12.05 9.45 16.82
C VAL A 189 11.04 9.90 17.91
N PRO A 190 11.54 10.43 19.05
CA PRO A 190 10.68 11.00 20.07
C PRO A 190 9.79 12.12 19.52
N HIS A 191 8.59 12.28 20.08
CA HIS A 191 7.69 13.37 19.72
C HIS A 191 8.21 14.75 20.17
N GLY A 192 7.52 15.82 19.73
CA GLY A 192 7.86 17.21 19.99
C GLY A 192 8.91 17.75 19.01
N PRO A 193 9.47 18.96 19.30
CA PRO A 193 10.57 19.51 18.51
C PRO A 193 11.84 18.67 18.65
N GLN A 194 12.35 18.16 17.55
CA GLN A 194 13.56 17.33 17.50
C GLN A 194 14.56 17.91 16.50
N ARG A 195 15.83 18.02 16.91
CA ARG A 195 16.91 18.50 16.04
C ARG A 195 17.59 17.33 15.34
N LEU A 196 17.94 17.55 14.06
CA LEU A 196 18.58 16.53 13.22
C LEU A 196 19.78 15.86 13.91
N THR A 197 20.76 16.65 14.34
CA THR A 197 22.02 16.15 14.89
C THR A 197 21.96 15.71 16.34
N GLU A 198 21.04 16.26 17.13
CA GLU A 198 20.99 16.02 18.58
C GLU A 198 20.07 14.86 18.95
N SER A 199 19.00 14.62 18.17
CA SER A 199 17.99 13.63 18.52
C SER A 199 17.51 12.77 17.37
N VAL A 200 17.28 13.31 16.18
CA VAL A 200 16.77 12.51 15.05
C VAL A 200 17.79 11.47 14.59
N TYR A 201 19.02 11.88 14.25
CA TYR A 201 20.05 10.94 13.80
C TYR A 201 20.41 9.90 14.86
N PRO A 202 20.64 10.25 16.14
CA PRO A 202 20.87 9.25 17.18
C PRO A 202 19.72 8.27 17.36
N ALA A 203 18.46 8.73 17.31
CA ALA A 203 17.30 7.86 17.45
C ALA A 203 17.19 6.86 16.30
N VAL A 204 17.37 7.32 15.06
CA VAL A 204 17.34 6.45 13.87
C VAL A 204 18.51 5.46 13.88
N GLN A 205 19.73 5.92 14.16
CA GLN A 205 20.91 5.05 14.24
C GLN A 205 20.77 3.99 15.35
N SER A 206 20.17 4.35 16.49
CA SER A 206 19.91 3.40 17.56
C SER A 206 18.85 2.37 17.20
N ALA A 207 17.85 2.73 16.40
CA ALA A 207 16.78 1.83 15.98
C ALA A 207 17.20 0.92 14.82
N TYR A 208 18.02 1.44 13.90
CA TYR A 208 18.44 0.77 12.67
C TYR A 208 19.98 0.76 12.52
N PRO A 209 20.72 0.16 13.48
CA PRO A 209 22.18 0.25 13.51
C PRO A 209 22.86 -0.40 12.30
N THR A 210 22.24 -1.42 11.71
CA THR A 210 22.77 -2.14 10.54
C THR A 210 22.53 -1.41 9.21
N LEU A 211 21.57 -0.47 9.18
CA LEU A 211 21.23 0.32 8.00
C LEU A 211 21.92 1.69 8.00
N CYS A 212 22.41 2.15 9.16
CA CYS A 212 23.07 3.45 9.33
C CYS A 212 24.59 3.31 9.23
N ASP A 213 25.11 3.15 8.01
CA ASP A 213 26.54 3.03 7.75
C ASP A 213 27.23 4.40 7.59
N ASP A 214 28.11 4.76 8.53
CA ASP A 214 28.87 6.02 8.45
C ASP A 214 30.00 6.00 7.41
N ASP A 215 30.37 4.83 6.88
CA ASP A 215 31.44 4.69 5.87
C ASP A 215 30.91 4.89 4.44
N TYR A 216 29.63 4.66 4.19
CA TYR A 216 29.02 4.97 2.89
C TYR A 216 28.66 6.46 2.77
N ARG A 217 29.40 7.20 1.93
CA ARG A 217 29.26 8.66 1.80
C ARG A 217 28.32 9.06 0.68
N CYS A 218 27.68 10.20 0.89
CA CYS A 218 26.77 10.81 -0.07
C CYS A 218 27.46 11.17 -1.41
N GLU A 219 28.75 11.51 -1.37
CA GLU A 219 29.54 11.75 -2.59
C GLU A 219 29.79 10.49 -3.43
N ASP A 220 29.80 9.32 -2.79
CA ASP A 220 29.92 8.02 -3.47
C ASP A 220 28.55 7.56 -4.02
N ALA A 221 27.45 8.02 -3.41
CA ALA A 221 26.09 7.66 -3.81
C ALA A 221 25.60 8.40 -5.06
N HIS A 222 25.90 9.71 -5.19
CA HIS A 222 25.47 10.49 -6.36
C HIS A 222 26.30 11.74 -6.63
N LYS A 223 26.20 12.20 -7.88
CA LYS A 223 26.95 13.35 -8.38
C LYS A 223 26.47 14.65 -7.73
N GLY A 224 27.34 15.26 -6.92
CA GLY A 224 27.04 16.48 -6.17
C GLY A 224 26.73 16.24 -4.69
N GLY A 225 26.92 15.00 -4.22
CA GLY A 225 26.86 14.65 -2.80
C GLY A 225 27.80 15.48 -1.92
N LYS A 226 27.40 15.64 -0.66
CA LYS A 226 28.19 16.36 0.36
C LYS A 226 29.02 15.36 1.17
N ASP A 227 30.09 15.83 1.80
CA ASP A 227 30.85 15.02 2.77
C ASP A 227 30.03 14.75 4.04
N GLN A 228 29.22 13.69 3.99
CA GLN A 228 28.43 13.14 5.08
C GLN A 228 28.00 11.71 4.71
N ALA A 229 27.66 10.91 5.73
CA ALA A 229 27.08 9.58 5.52
C ALA A 229 25.74 9.67 4.75
N GLU A 230 25.52 8.79 3.77
CA GLU A 230 24.35 8.86 2.89
C GLU A 230 23.04 8.62 3.67
N TRP A 231 23.04 7.82 4.74
CA TRP A 231 21.85 7.60 5.57
C TRP A 231 21.34 8.90 6.23
N LYS A 232 22.23 9.85 6.55
CA LYS A 232 21.84 11.17 7.08
C LYS A 232 21.18 12.04 6.01
N HIS A 233 21.55 11.86 4.74
CA HIS A 233 20.89 12.49 3.60
C HIS A 233 19.53 11.84 3.34
N ALA A 234 19.46 10.51 3.34
CA ALA A 234 18.23 9.74 3.19
C ALA A 234 17.17 10.14 4.23
N ILE A 235 17.53 10.29 5.50
CA ILE A 235 16.63 10.77 6.56
C ILE A 235 16.04 12.15 6.21
N ARG A 236 16.83 13.09 5.68
CA ARG A 236 16.29 14.41 5.29
C ARG A 236 15.30 14.30 4.15
N ASN A 237 15.50 13.38 3.21
CA ASN A 237 14.55 13.14 2.12
C ASN A 237 13.25 12.57 2.66
N VAL A 238 13.32 11.59 3.56
CA VAL A 238 12.14 11.02 4.24
C VAL A 238 11.39 12.09 5.04
N LEU A 239 12.09 12.92 5.83
CA LEU A 239 11.47 14.00 6.60
C LEU A 239 10.72 15.00 5.71
N ASN A 240 11.30 15.38 4.56
CA ASN A 240 10.63 16.27 3.62
C ASN A 240 9.39 15.61 2.99
N GLN A 241 9.50 14.34 2.58
CA GLN A 241 8.37 13.58 2.02
C GLN A 241 7.22 13.46 3.02
N LEU A 242 7.53 13.07 4.25
CA LEU A 242 6.55 12.93 5.32
C LEU A 242 5.92 14.27 5.70
N ALA A 243 6.69 15.36 5.75
CA ALA A 243 6.12 16.67 6.05
C ALA A 243 5.31 17.32 4.92
N ASP A 244 5.27 16.70 3.74
CA ASP A 244 4.33 17.03 2.67
C ASP A 244 3.04 16.21 2.75
N ASP A 245 3.01 15.18 3.60
CA ASP A 245 1.83 14.36 3.90
C ASP A 245 1.11 14.89 5.15
N ASN A 246 -0.12 15.38 4.97
CA ASN A 246 -0.93 15.95 6.06
C ASN A 246 -1.35 14.92 7.12
N GLN A 247 -1.22 13.62 6.84
CA GLN A 247 -1.52 12.55 7.79
C GLN A 247 -0.28 12.08 8.58
N SER A 248 0.92 12.49 8.18
CA SER A 248 2.16 12.15 8.88
C SER A 248 2.28 12.91 10.20
N ARG A 249 2.93 12.28 11.19
CA ARG A 249 3.30 12.94 12.44
C ARG A 249 4.45 13.93 12.28
N VAL A 250 5.16 13.89 11.15
CA VAL A 250 6.32 14.74 10.89
C VAL A 250 5.85 16.05 10.29
N GLN A 251 6.15 17.16 10.95
CA GLN A 251 5.81 18.49 10.47
C GLN A 251 7.06 19.39 10.41
N ARG A 252 7.03 20.35 9.49
CA ARG A 252 8.06 21.40 9.42
C ARG A 252 7.97 22.26 10.68
N TYR A 253 9.12 22.69 11.18
CA TYR A 253 9.22 23.51 12.38
C TYR A 253 10.05 24.76 12.10
N ASP A 254 9.63 25.90 12.66
CA ASP A 254 10.20 27.22 12.35
C ASP A 254 11.69 27.34 12.72
N GLU A 255 12.16 26.49 13.62
CA GLU A 255 13.56 26.48 14.03
C GLU A 255 14.45 25.73 13.03
N HIS A 256 15.52 26.40 12.59
CA HIS A 256 16.45 25.84 11.61
C HIS A 256 17.07 24.51 12.08
N GLY A 257 16.88 23.46 11.27
CA GLY A 257 17.41 22.12 11.53
C GLY A 257 16.61 21.31 12.55
N ALA A 258 15.44 21.78 12.95
CA ALA A 258 14.49 21.06 13.80
C ALA A 258 13.22 20.68 13.03
N TRP A 259 12.57 19.62 13.51
CA TRP A 259 11.34 19.04 12.97
C TRP A 259 10.37 18.78 14.12
N MET A 260 9.08 18.96 13.88
CA MET A 260 8.04 18.66 14.86
C MET A 260 7.54 17.23 14.62
N PHE A 261 7.41 16.44 15.69
CA PHE A 261 6.86 15.09 15.63
C PHE A 261 5.62 15.00 16.54
N THR A 262 4.42 14.89 15.98
CA THR A 262 3.18 14.79 16.78
C THR A 262 3.11 13.46 17.55
N PRO A 263 2.42 13.40 18.69
CA PRO A 263 2.30 12.17 19.46
C PRO A 263 1.36 11.15 18.81
N ARG A 264 1.75 9.87 18.82
CA ARG A 264 0.86 8.76 18.41
C ARG A 264 0.32 8.02 19.63
N PHE A 265 -0.96 7.65 19.57
CA PHE A 265 -1.67 6.89 20.60
C PHE A 265 -2.29 5.64 19.98
N LYS A 266 -2.48 4.57 20.76
CA LYS A 266 -3.08 3.33 20.25
C LYS A 266 -4.56 3.28 20.66
N PRO A 267 -5.52 3.14 19.73
CA PRO A 267 -6.94 3.01 20.07
C PRO A 267 -7.19 1.91 21.11
N GLY A 268 -8.09 2.17 22.06
CA GLY A 268 -8.40 1.27 23.18
C GLY A 268 -7.33 1.19 24.28
N LYS A 269 -6.14 1.80 24.10
CA LYS A 269 -5.10 1.80 25.14
C LYS A 269 -5.41 2.83 26.22
N ARG A 270 -5.16 2.44 27.48
CA ARG A 270 -5.28 3.31 28.66
C ARG A 270 -4.00 4.09 28.92
N TYR A 271 -4.16 5.37 29.23
CA TYR A 271 -3.11 6.33 29.57
C TYR A 271 -3.44 7.00 30.90
N ARG A 272 -2.42 7.49 31.63
CA ARG A 272 -2.66 8.38 32.78
C ARG A 272 -2.79 9.81 32.27
N ARG A 273 -3.91 10.46 32.60
CA ARG A 273 -4.15 11.85 32.18
C ARG A 273 -3.06 12.81 32.67
N ALA A 274 -2.61 12.64 33.91
CA ALA A 274 -1.51 13.44 34.45
C ALA A 274 -0.22 13.29 33.63
N GLU A 275 0.13 12.07 33.19
CA GLU A 275 1.30 11.85 32.35
C GLU A 275 1.16 12.46 30.95
N LEU A 276 -0.07 12.50 30.40
CA LEU A 276 -0.33 13.20 29.15
C LEU A 276 -0.03 14.69 29.30
N HIS A 277 -0.49 15.34 30.36
CA HIS A 277 -0.24 16.76 30.58
C HIS A 277 1.22 17.07 30.94
N ASP A 278 1.86 16.25 31.78
CA ASP A 278 3.30 16.38 32.07
C ASP A 278 4.14 16.33 30.78
N LYS A 279 3.74 15.47 29.84
CA LYS A 279 4.49 15.21 28.61
C LYS A 279 4.17 16.21 27.50
N TYR A 280 2.88 16.52 27.33
CA TYR A 280 2.34 17.24 26.17
C TYR A 280 1.75 18.60 26.50
N ASP A 281 1.76 19.04 27.76
CA ASP A 281 1.03 20.23 28.21
C ASP A 281 -0.50 20.09 28.02
N GLY A 282 -1.26 21.14 28.35
CA GLY A 282 -2.71 21.22 28.20
C GLY A 282 -3.43 21.50 29.52
N GLN A 283 -4.70 21.89 29.41
CA GLN A 283 -5.58 22.12 30.56
C GLN A 283 -5.96 20.79 31.25
N GLU A 284 -5.57 20.63 32.53
CA GLU A 284 -5.76 19.38 33.29
C GLU A 284 -7.20 19.13 33.76
N GLN A 285 -8.01 20.18 33.83
CA GLN A 285 -9.36 20.13 34.42
C GLN A 285 -10.47 20.24 33.38
N SER A 286 -10.18 20.75 32.18
CA SER A 286 -11.19 20.94 31.11
C SER A 286 -11.45 19.67 30.31
N GLY A 287 -12.61 19.59 29.66
CA GLY A 287 -12.90 18.56 28.66
C GLY A 287 -12.08 18.76 27.39
N ILE A 288 -11.98 20.01 26.94
CA ILE A 288 -11.14 20.41 25.80
C ILE A 288 -9.81 20.94 26.33
N SER A 289 -8.71 20.40 25.82
CA SER A 289 -7.37 20.65 26.34
C SER A 289 -6.36 20.88 25.21
N PRO A 290 -6.32 22.12 24.66
CA PRO A 290 -5.33 22.49 23.64
C PRO A 290 -3.93 22.55 24.25
N SER A 291 -2.95 21.89 23.62
CA SER A 291 -1.55 21.97 24.00
C SER A 291 -0.88 23.25 23.46
N GLN A 292 0.08 23.80 24.21
CA GLN A 292 1.01 24.82 23.70
C GLN A 292 2.38 24.26 23.31
N LYS A 293 2.66 22.99 23.67
CA LYS A 293 3.97 22.35 23.47
C LYS A 293 4.02 21.53 22.18
N VAL A 294 2.91 20.93 21.80
CA VAL A 294 2.74 20.13 20.59
C VAL A 294 1.44 20.54 19.90
N PRO A 295 1.34 20.43 18.57
CA PRO A 295 0.17 20.89 17.82
C PRO A 295 -0.97 19.87 17.93
N VAL A 296 -1.53 19.73 19.13
CA VAL A 296 -2.66 18.81 19.41
C VAL A 296 -3.68 19.48 20.31
N VAL A 297 -4.92 19.04 20.19
CA VAL A 297 -6.01 19.32 21.13
C VAL A 297 -6.54 17.99 21.65
N PHE A 298 -6.46 17.80 22.96
CA PHE A 298 -7.04 16.62 23.60
C PHE A 298 -8.49 16.90 23.99
N ILE A 299 -9.38 15.95 23.68
CA ILE A 299 -10.77 15.94 24.13
C ILE A 299 -10.93 14.80 25.15
N PHE A 300 -11.50 15.11 26.31
CA PHE A 300 -11.75 14.14 27.40
C PHE A 300 -13.24 14.06 27.71
N THR A 301 -13.91 13.03 27.21
CA THR A 301 -15.34 12.74 27.44
C THR A 301 -15.57 11.71 28.56
N GLY A 302 -16.81 11.53 29.02
CA GLY A 302 -17.24 10.52 30.00
C GLY A 302 -18.28 11.02 31.02
N ASP A 303 -18.85 10.08 31.79
CA ASP A 303 -20.06 10.19 32.65
C ASP A 303 -20.13 11.39 33.62
N THR A 304 -18.99 12.02 33.92
CA THR A 304 -19.00 13.23 34.77
C THR A 304 -19.56 14.46 34.05
N GLY A 305 -19.72 14.42 32.73
CA GLY A 305 -20.31 15.48 31.92
C GLY A 305 -21.83 15.60 32.10
N GLU A 306 -22.54 14.47 32.26
CA GLU A 306 -23.99 14.45 32.46
C GLU A 306 -24.41 15.27 33.70
N LEU A 307 -23.58 15.30 34.75
CA LEU A 307 -23.77 16.11 35.96
C LEU A 307 -23.77 17.63 35.71
N TYR A 308 -23.33 18.07 34.53
CA TYR A 308 -23.28 19.47 34.10
C TYR A 308 -24.12 19.71 32.84
N GLY A 309 -25.00 18.77 32.48
CA GLY A 309 -25.87 18.85 31.31
C GLY A 309 -25.14 18.73 29.98
N TYR A 310 -24.04 17.96 29.93
CA TYR A 310 -23.40 17.56 28.68
C TYR A 310 -23.94 16.20 28.24
N GLU A 311 -24.32 16.09 26.97
CA GLU A 311 -24.89 14.89 26.37
C GLU A 311 -24.02 14.41 25.20
N ASP A 312 -22.85 13.84 25.47
CA ASP A 312 -21.97 13.36 24.40
C ASP A 312 -22.47 12.01 23.84
N GLU A 313 -22.51 11.86 22.51
CA GLU A 313 -23.06 10.66 21.85
C GLU A 313 -22.16 10.18 20.70
N PHE A 314 -22.05 8.87 20.54
CA PHE A 314 -21.45 8.23 19.36
C PHE A 314 -22.55 7.65 18.49
N GLU A 315 -22.57 8.01 17.22
CA GLU A 315 -23.47 7.44 16.22
C GLU A 315 -22.95 6.10 15.69
N ASP A 316 -23.82 5.35 14.99
CA ASP A 316 -23.53 4.01 14.46
C ASP A 316 -22.38 4.01 13.42
N ASP A 317 -22.12 5.14 12.77
CA ASP A 317 -21.06 5.32 11.77
C ASP A 317 -19.72 5.80 12.38
N GLY A 318 -19.65 5.94 13.71
CA GLY A 318 -18.48 6.42 14.43
C GLY A 318 -18.41 7.94 14.59
N THR A 319 -19.36 8.69 14.05
CA THR A 319 -19.48 10.14 14.29
C THR A 319 -19.66 10.41 15.77
N PHE A 320 -18.89 11.36 16.30
CA PHE A 320 -18.90 11.76 17.69
C PHE A 320 -19.53 13.15 17.85
N LEU A 321 -20.74 13.18 18.43
CA LEU A 321 -21.47 14.38 18.76
C LEU A 321 -21.00 14.90 20.12
N TYR A 322 -20.03 15.82 20.10
CA TYR A 322 -19.37 16.31 21.30
C TYR A 322 -19.93 17.65 21.77
N THR A 323 -20.24 17.78 23.06
CA THR A 323 -20.75 19.04 23.62
C THR A 323 -19.60 19.97 24.00
N GLY A 324 -19.63 21.22 23.55
CA GLY A 324 -18.59 22.22 23.79
C GLY A 324 -18.36 22.56 25.27
N GLU A 325 -17.32 23.33 25.57
CA GLU A 325 -17.03 23.79 26.94
C GLU A 325 -17.85 25.01 27.34
N GLY A 326 -18.32 25.02 28.60
CA GLY A 326 -19.04 26.14 29.23
C GLY A 326 -20.15 25.61 30.14
N GLN A 327 -19.98 25.75 31.46
CA GLN A 327 -20.82 25.09 32.46
C GLN A 327 -22.05 25.91 32.92
N VAL A 328 -22.05 27.22 32.69
CA VAL A 328 -23.09 28.14 33.19
C VAL A 328 -23.42 29.16 32.11
N GLY A 329 -24.71 29.28 31.79
CA GLY A 329 -25.21 30.13 30.70
C GLY A 329 -24.82 29.65 29.30
N ASP A 330 -25.20 30.45 28.30
CA ASP A 330 -24.93 30.16 26.88
C ASP A 330 -23.44 29.99 26.61
N GLN A 331 -23.10 28.97 25.82
CA GLN A 331 -21.73 28.70 25.44
C GLN A 331 -21.26 29.66 24.36
N THR A 332 -19.96 29.95 24.37
CA THR A 332 -19.32 30.84 23.40
C THR A 332 -18.29 30.09 22.58
N MET A 333 -18.19 30.45 21.29
CA MET A 333 -17.16 29.92 20.38
C MET A 333 -15.79 30.61 20.64
N ASP A 334 -15.28 30.47 21.86
CA ASP A 334 -13.97 30.97 22.28
C ASP A 334 -13.13 29.84 22.92
N ARG A 335 -11.86 30.13 23.22
CA ARG A 335 -10.94 29.22 23.93
C ARG A 335 -10.93 27.78 23.35
N GLY A 336 -11.35 26.77 24.13
CA GLY A 336 -11.37 25.38 23.72
C GLY A 336 -12.34 25.11 22.58
N ASN A 337 -13.53 25.70 22.61
CA ASN A 337 -14.51 25.57 21.51
C ASN A 337 -13.93 26.07 20.19
N LYS A 338 -13.25 27.22 20.24
CA LYS A 338 -12.53 27.75 19.07
C LYS A 338 -11.38 26.83 18.62
N ALA A 339 -10.65 26.23 19.56
CA ALA A 339 -9.55 25.31 19.27
C ALA A 339 -10.02 24.02 18.59
N VAL A 340 -11.24 23.53 18.91
CA VAL A 340 -11.88 22.43 18.18
C VAL A 340 -12.23 22.88 16.77
N LYS A 341 -13.00 23.97 16.62
CA LYS A 341 -13.45 24.45 15.30
C LYS A 341 -12.33 24.81 14.32
N GLN A 342 -11.20 25.30 14.83
CA GLN A 342 -10.09 25.79 13.99
C GLN A 342 -8.89 24.84 13.94
N HIS A 343 -9.03 23.61 14.45
CA HIS A 343 -7.89 22.73 14.66
C HIS A 343 -7.08 22.48 13.38
N GLU A 344 -7.72 22.22 12.24
CA GLU A 344 -7.03 21.98 10.97
C GLU A 344 -6.31 23.24 10.45
N GLN A 345 -6.97 24.40 10.57
CA GLN A 345 -6.39 25.68 10.15
C GLN A 345 -5.15 26.05 10.97
N ASP A 346 -5.15 25.66 12.25
CA ASP A 346 -4.04 25.84 13.17
C ASP A 346 -2.99 24.71 13.06
N GLY A 347 -3.20 23.72 12.18
CA GLY A 347 -2.31 22.56 12.00
C GLY A 347 -2.29 21.61 13.19
N ARG A 348 -3.37 21.56 13.97
CA ARG A 348 -3.50 20.77 15.20
C ARG A 348 -4.32 19.50 14.99
N GLU A 349 -3.84 18.39 15.56
CA GLU A 349 -4.57 17.12 15.59
C GLU A 349 -5.59 17.11 16.73
N LEU A 350 -6.80 16.57 16.51
CA LEU A 350 -7.77 16.31 17.59
C LEU A 350 -7.66 14.86 18.05
N HIS A 351 -7.36 14.65 19.33
CA HIS A 351 -7.28 13.32 19.92
C HIS A 351 -8.33 13.15 21.03
N VAL A 352 -9.21 12.18 20.85
CA VAL A 352 -10.33 11.94 21.77
C VAL A 352 -10.00 10.81 22.73
N PHE A 353 -10.30 11.04 24.01
CA PHE A 353 -10.12 10.11 25.10
C PHE A 353 -11.41 10.01 25.93
N GLU A 354 -11.74 8.78 26.34
CA GLU A 354 -12.79 8.51 27.31
C GLU A 354 -12.19 8.42 28.73
N LYS A 355 -12.83 9.06 29.71
CA LYS A 355 -12.42 8.98 31.11
C LYS A 355 -12.77 7.61 31.70
N ASP A 356 -11.81 7.03 32.39
CA ASP A 356 -11.98 5.83 33.21
C ASP A 356 -11.72 6.18 34.70
N THR A 357 -11.91 5.20 35.56
CA THR A 357 -11.61 5.21 36.98
C THR A 357 -10.13 5.49 37.28
N GLY A 358 -9.87 6.20 38.37
CA GLY A 358 -8.52 6.38 38.92
C GLY A 358 -7.60 7.33 38.13
N GLY A 359 -8.17 8.27 37.35
CA GLY A 359 -7.40 9.24 36.56
C GLY A 359 -6.79 8.64 35.28
N LEU A 360 -7.27 7.47 34.89
CA LEU A 360 -6.94 6.83 33.62
C LEU A 360 -7.92 7.31 32.55
N VAL A 361 -7.42 7.35 31.31
CA VAL A 361 -8.18 7.73 30.13
C VAL A 361 -7.89 6.73 29.01
N THR A 362 -8.91 6.27 28.30
CA THR A 362 -8.80 5.35 27.18
C THR A 362 -8.78 6.17 25.89
N TYR A 363 -7.78 5.98 25.04
CA TYR A 363 -7.73 6.67 23.75
C TYR A 363 -8.76 6.05 22.79
N LEU A 364 -9.63 6.88 22.22
CA LEU A 364 -10.67 6.45 21.29
C LEU A 364 -10.21 6.57 19.84
N GLY A 365 -9.48 7.63 19.50
CA GLY A 365 -8.99 7.85 18.14
C GLY A 365 -8.66 9.31 17.85
N GLN A 366 -8.17 9.55 16.64
CA GLN A 366 -8.01 10.88 16.08
C GLN A 366 -9.28 11.26 15.33
N TYR A 367 -9.69 12.52 15.43
CA TYR A 367 -10.92 13.03 14.83
C TYR A 367 -10.66 14.31 14.03
N VAL A 368 -11.61 14.66 13.16
CA VAL A 368 -11.70 15.94 12.47
C VAL A 368 -13.04 16.61 12.75
N TYR A 369 -13.03 17.93 12.85
CA TYR A 369 -14.24 18.75 12.93
C TYR A 369 -14.98 18.75 11.59
N VAL A 370 -16.30 18.56 11.63
CA VAL A 370 -17.18 18.61 10.45
C VAL A 370 -18.09 19.84 10.50
N ASP A 371 -18.89 19.96 11.56
CA ASP A 371 -19.83 21.08 11.73
C ASP A 371 -20.08 21.39 13.23
N ASP A 372 -20.74 22.52 13.50
CA ASP A 372 -21.30 22.84 14.81
C ASP A 372 -22.70 23.47 14.74
N TYR A 373 -23.55 23.13 15.72
CA TYR A 373 -24.89 23.70 15.83
C TYR A 373 -25.29 23.96 17.29
N PRO A 374 -26.20 24.92 17.54
CA PRO A 374 -26.72 25.16 18.88
C PRO A 374 -27.74 24.10 19.30
N GLU A 375 -27.67 23.66 20.55
CA GLU A 375 -28.62 22.75 21.18
C GLU A 375 -29.04 23.28 22.55
N THR A 376 -30.34 23.22 22.87
CA THR A 376 -30.83 23.65 24.18
C THR A 376 -30.64 22.53 25.19
N LEU A 377 -29.69 22.70 26.10
CA LEU A 377 -29.38 21.76 27.19
C LEU A 377 -29.47 22.49 28.54
N PRO A 378 -29.70 21.77 29.66
CA PRO A 378 -29.57 22.37 30.97
C PRO A 378 -28.11 22.74 31.26
N ASP A 379 -27.90 23.84 31.97
CA ASP A 379 -26.60 24.19 32.56
C ASP A 379 -26.42 23.53 33.94
N ARG A 380 -25.30 23.80 34.59
CA ARG A 380 -25.02 23.28 35.94
C ARG A 380 -26.07 23.65 37.00
N ASN A 381 -26.80 24.74 36.81
CA ASN A 381 -27.83 25.23 37.71
C ASN A 381 -29.25 24.76 37.32
N ASP A 382 -29.36 23.84 36.35
CA ASP A 382 -30.64 23.36 35.79
C ASP A 382 -31.42 24.46 35.05
N GLU A 383 -30.71 25.48 34.54
CA GLU A 383 -31.26 26.53 33.68
C GLU A 383 -30.97 26.21 32.20
N ASP A 384 -31.97 26.40 31.33
CA ASP A 384 -31.78 26.21 29.88
C ASP A 384 -30.67 27.13 29.35
N ARG A 385 -29.73 26.56 28.59
CA ARG A 385 -28.65 27.27 27.90
C ARG A 385 -28.55 26.85 26.44
N GLU A 386 -28.05 27.75 25.60
CA GLU A 386 -27.59 27.41 24.25
C GLU A 386 -26.20 26.76 24.34
N ALA A 387 -26.14 25.44 24.20
CA ALA A 387 -24.92 24.66 24.13
C ALA A 387 -24.44 24.55 22.68
N ILE A 388 -23.12 24.49 22.48
CA ILE A 388 -22.51 24.22 21.19
C ILE A 388 -22.36 22.70 21.05
N LYS A 389 -22.91 22.14 19.98
CA LYS A 389 -22.77 20.74 19.62
C LYS A 389 -21.81 20.63 18.44
N PHE A 390 -20.73 19.87 18.60
CA PHE A 390 -19.75 19.60 17.55
C PHE A 390 -20.01 18.23 16.94
N GLU A 391 -20.02 18.18 15.61
CA GLU A 391 -19.97 16.93 14.85
C GLU A 391 -18.51 16.63 14.51
N LEU A 392 -17.97 15.55 15.07
CA LEU A 392 -16.58 15.13 14.87
C LEU A 392 -16.54 13.75 14.20
N ARG A 393 -15.78 13.59 13.12
CA ARG A 393 -15.62 12.29 12.44
C ARG A 393 -14.26 11.67 12.73
N PRO A 394 -14.18 10.34 12.93
CA PRO A 394 -12.90 9.68 13.13
C PRO A 394 -12.05 9.75 11.85
N ILE A 395 -10.75 9.96 12.01
CA ILE A 395 -9.79 9.69 10.95
C ILE A 395 -9.49 8.19 11.03
N GLU A 396 -9.81 7.45 9.98
CA GLU A 396 -9.41 6.05 9.89
C GLU A 396 -7.88 5.97 9.83
N GLU A 397 -7.23 5.70 10.96
CA GLU A 397 -5.84 5.23 10.96
C GLU A 397 -5.85 3.84 10.35
N ILE A 398 -5.37 3.71 9.10
CA ILE A 398 -5.02 2.41 8.52
C ILE A 398 -3.79 1.91 9.30
N GLU A 399 -4.02 1.28 10.45
CA GLU A 399 -2.99 0.46 11.09
C GLU A 399 -2.75 -0.73 10.16
N VAL A 400 -1.70 -0.65 9.32
CA VAL A 400 -1.11 -1.84 8.70
C VAL A 400 -0.39 -2.59 9.82
N GLU A 401 -1.14 -3.35 10.63
CA GLU A 401 -0.56 -4.32 11.54
C GLU A 401 0.08 -5.43 10.69
N THR A 402 1.42 -5.48 10.69
CA THR A 402 2.22 -6.43 9.90
C THR A 402 2.13 -7.88 10.39
N GLU A 403 1.42 -8.14 11.48
CA GLU A 403 1.06 -9.49 11.94
C GLU A 403 -0.38 -9.48 12.48
N VAL A 404 -1.34 -9.88 11.64
CA VAL A 404 -2.71 -10.14 12.10
C VAL A 404 -2.76 -11.57 12.63
N ASP A 405 -2.80 -11.73 13.95
CA ASP A 405 -3.16 -13.01 14.55
C ASP A 405 -4.68 -13.19 14.35
N LEU A 406 -5.04 -13.88 13.27
CA LEU A 406 -6.43 -14.12 12.92
C LEU A 406 -7.13 -14.79 14.11
N PRO A 407 -8.28 -14.28 14.57
CA PRO A 407 -8.99 -14.90 15.67
C PRO A 407 -9.26 -16.37 15.32
N GLU A 408 -9.09 -17.29 16.27
CA GLU A 408 -9.48 -18.68 16.08
C GLU A 408 -10.94 -18.71 15.61
N GLY A 409 -11.12 -19.04 14.32
CA GLY A 409 -12.41 -18.96 13.65
C GLY A 409 -13.46 -19.74 14.41
N ASN A 410 -14.68 -19.20 14.46
CA ASN A 410 -15.79 -19.91 15.11
C ASN A 410 -16.18 -21.12 14.26
N GLN A 411 -15.80 -22.33 14.68
CA GLN A 411 -16.16 -23.57 13.98
C GLN A 411 -17.68 -23.81 13.92
N ASN A 412 -18.48 -23.11 14.74
CA ASN A 412 -19.93 -23.21 14.78
C ASN A 412 -20.58 -21.81 14.86
N PRO A 413 -20.58 -21.04 13.76
CA PRO A 413 -21.16 -19.71 13.73
C PRO A 413 -22.66 -19.78 14.00
N LYS A 414 -23.13 -19.05 15.01
CA LYS A 414 -24.57 -18.96 15.31
C LYS A 414 -25.22 -18.09 14.23
N ARG A 415 -26.15 -18.68 13.47
CA ARG A 415 -26.95 -17.94 12.50
C ARG A 415 -27.91 -16.99 13.22
N LYS A 416 -27.66 -15.69 13.13
CA LYS A 416 -28.62 -14.64 13.49
C LYS A 416 -29.61 -14.53 12.31
N LYS A 417 -30.91 -14.71 12.55
CA LYS A 417 -31.92 -14.36 11.55
C LYS A 417 -32.14 -12.85 11.65
N THR A 418 -31.58 -12.12 10.71
CA THR A 418 -31.85 -10.68 10.54
C THR A 418 -33.04 -10.55 9.61
N THR A 419 -34.11 -9.90 10.06
CA THR A 419 -35.23 -9.50 9.21
C THR A 419 -34.84 -8.18 8.56
N SER A 420 -34.27 -8.22 7.36
CA SER A 420 -34.03 -7.01 6.58
C SER A 420 -35.32 -6.60 5.87
N THR A 421 -35.80 -5.39 6.12
CA THR A 421 -36.81 -4.75 5.28
C THR A 421 -36.10 -4.05 4.13
N SER A 422 -35.55 -4.84 3.20
CA SER A 422 -35.07 -4.31 1.93
C SER A 422 -36.26 -4.20 0.96
N PRO A 423 -36.35 -3.16 0.12
CA PRO A 423 -37.35 -3.10 -0.94
C PRO A 423 -37.31 -4.37 -1.79
N GLU A 424 -38.48 -4.92 -2.16
CA GLU A 424 -38.56 -6.06 -3.09
C GLU A 424 -37.99 -5.62 -4.45
N ARG A 425 -36.79 -6.12 -4.77
CA ARG A 425 -36.20 -5.99 -6.11
C ARG A 425 -36.95 -6.89 -7.07
N ASN A 426 -37.14 -6.44 -8.30
CA ASN A 426 -37.78 -7.22 -9.34
C ASN A 426 -36.86 -8.36 -9.81
N ASP A 427 -37.01 -9.52 -9.19
CA ASP A 427 -36.25 -10.74 -9.51
C ASP A 427 -36.32 -11.15 -10.99
N GLU A 428 -37.39 -10.79 -11.71
CA GLU A 428 -37.53 -11.06 -13.14
C GLU A 428 -36.60 -10.17 -13.96
N LEU A 429 -36.57 -8.87 -13.67
CA LEU A 429 -35.65 -7.90 -14.29
C LEU A 429 -34.19 -8.32 -14.10
N VAL A 430 -33.80 -8.68 -12.88
CA VAL A 430 -32.43 -9.13 -12.56
C VAL A 430 -32.05 -10.37 -13.39
N ARG A 431 -32.93 -11.38 -13.46
CA ARG A 431 -32.66 -12.61 -14.22
C ARG A 431 -32.55 -12.35 -15.71
N ASP A 432 -33.39 -11.49 -16.25
CA ASP A 432 -33.40 -11.20 -17.67
C ASP A 432 -32.20 -10.35 -18.10
N LEU A 433 -31.75 -9.41 -17.26
CA LEU A 433 -30.51 -8.67 -17.51
C LEU A 433 -29.27 -9.56 -17.46
N LYS A 434 -29.15 -10.44 -16.45
CA LYS A 434 -28.04 -11.40 -16.40
C LYS A 434 -27.98 -12.28 -17.65
N ARG A 435 -29.13 -12.73 -18.15
CA ARG A 435 -29.22 -13.50 -19.41
C ARG A 435 -28.88 -12.63 -20.63
N LEU A 436 -29.41 -11.41 -20.70
CA LEU A 436 -29.19 -10.49 -21.82
C LEU A 436 -27.70 -10.21 -21.99
N TYR A 437 -26.99 -9.99 -20.90
CA TYR A 437 -25.55 -9.74 -20.90
C TYR A 437 -24.68 -10.99 -20.79
N ASN A 438 -25.26 -12.19 -20.61
CA ASN A 438 -24.53 -13.43 -20.36
C ASN A 438 -23.50 -13.27 -19.22
N ASP A 439 -23.91 -12.59 -18.15
CA ASP A 439 -23.05 -12.22 -17.02
C ASP A 439 -21.76 -11.47 -17.40
N THR A 440 -21.78 -10.74 -18.51
CA THR A 440 -20.66 -9.91 -18.96
C THR A 440 -20.82 -8.50 -18.41
N CYS A 441 -19.76 -7.95 -17.82
CA CYS A 441 -19.73 -6.58 -17.32
C CYS A 441 -19.96 -5.57 -18.45
N GLN A 442 -20.86 -4.62 -18.23
CA GLN A 442 -21.14 -3.55 -19.20
C GLN A 442 -20.04 -2.48 -19.24
N LEU A 443 -19.12 -2.45 -18.27
CA LEU A 443 -17.97 -1.54 -18.27
C LEU A 443 -16.76 -2.21 -18.94
N CYS A 444 -16.17 -3.23 -18.31
CA CYS A 444 -14.92 -3.81 -18.79
C CYS A 444 -15.07 -4.95 -19.81
N GLY A 445 -16.29 -5.45 -20.05
CA GLY A 445 -16.51 -6.57 -20.97
C GLY A 445 -16.08 -7.95 -20.44
N ASP A 446 -15.61 -8.07 -19.20
CA ASP A 446 -15.26 -9.36 -18.59
C ASP A 446 -16.52 -10.16 -18.20
N ARG A 447 -16.49 -11.48 -18.44
CA ARG A 447 -17.47 -12.44 -17.92
C ARG A 447 -16.84 -13.25 -16.79
N ARG A 448 -17.33 -13.09 -15.56
CA ARG A 448 -16.85 -13.89 -14.40
C ARG A 448 -17.55 -15.24 -14.35
N LEU A 449 -16.86 -16.25 -13.81
CA LEU A 449 -17.36 -17.62 -13.72
C LEU A 449 -17.44 -18.12 -12.27
N GLN A 450 -18.56 -18.74 -11.92
CA GLN A 450 -18.76 -19.46 -10.66
C GLN A 450 -18.80 -20.97 -10.96
N GLY A 451 -17.64 -21.55 -11.23
CA GLY A 451 -17.49 -22.93 -11.69
C GLY A 451 -17.43 -23.07 -13.21
N ASP A 452 -17.65 -24.27 -13.73
CA ASP A 452 -17.55 -24.55 -15.16
C ASP A 452 -18.70 -23.90 -15.94
N ASP A 453 -18.38 -22.82 -16.66
CA ASP A 453 -19.25 -22.09 -17.61
C ASP A 453 -20.51 -21.42 -17.04
N ILE A 454 -20.64 -21.35 -15.71
CA ILE A 454 -21.71 -20.60 -15.03
C ILE A 454 -21.26 -19.17 -14.83
N GLY A 455 -21.92 -18.22 -15.51
CA GLY A 455 -21.64 -16.80 -15.38
C GLY A 455 -22.01 -16.24 -14.01
N TYR A 456 -21.29 -15.21 -13.57
CA TYR A 456 -21.56 -14.49 -12.34
C TYR A 456 -21.43 -12.98 -12.55
N SER A 457 -22.51 -12.26 -12.26
CA SER A 457 -22.56 -10.80 -12.35
C SER A 457 -23.47 -10.22 -11.26
N TYR A 458 -23.33 -8.93 -11.02
CA TYR A 458 -24.25 -8.15 -10.22
C TYR A 458 -25.12 -7.28 -11.11
N VAL A 459 -26.33 -7.01 -10.63
CA VAL A 459 -27.28 -6.09 -11.25
C VAL A 459 -27.42 -4.95 -10.26
N HIS A 460 -26.89 -3.80 -10.65
CA HIS A 460 -26.65 -2.65 -9.79
C HIS A 460 -27.57 -1.50 -10.17
N HIS A 461 -28.16 -0.82 -9.19
CA HIS A 461 -28.99 0.36 -9.43
C HIS A 461 -28.12 1.61 -9.48
N ILE A 462 -28.06 2.28 -10.64
CA ILE A 462 -27.23 3.47 -10.85
C ILE A 462 -27.58 4.56 -9.83
N LYS A 463 -28.88 4.80 -9.63
CA LYS A 463 -29.42 5.53 -8.49
C LYS A 463 -29.94 4.53 -7.44
N PRO A 464 -29.33 4.44 -6.25
CA PRO A 464 -29.67 3.42 -5.27
C PRO A 464 -31.13 3.47 -4.81
N LEU A 465 -31.75 2.30 -4.58
CA LEU A 465 -33.16 2.19 -4.12
C LEU A 465 -33.37 2.68 -2.67
N GLY A 466 -32.33 2.59 -1.83
CA GLY A 466 -32.39 2.92 -0.41
C GLY A 466 -32.51 4.43 -0.17
N LYS A 467 -32.97 4.81 1.04
CA LYS A 467 -32.81 6.19 1.51
C LYS A 467 -31.31 6.49 1.69
N PRO A 468 -30.83 7.72 1.40
CA PRO A 468 -31.63 8.89 1.02
C PRO A 468 -32.02 8.95 -0.47
N HIS A 469 -31.36 8.19 -1.35
CA HIS A 469 -31.44 8.41 -2.81
C HIS A 469 -32.79 8.04 -3.44
N SER A 470 -33.44 6.97 -2.98
CA SER A 470 -34.80 6.57 -3.38
C SER A 470 -34.98 6.40 -4.90
N GLY A 471 -34.04 5.73 -5.57
CA GLY A 471 -34.10 5.42 -6.99
C GLY A 471 -35.22 4.43 -7.37
N PRO A 472 -35.68 4.43 -8.64
CA PRO A 472 -36.68 3.47 -9.11
C PRO A 472 -36.06 2.13 -9.55
N ASP A 473 -36.81 1.04 -9.40
CA ASP A 473 -36.40 -0.29 -9.90
C ASP A 473 -36.87 -0.52 -11.34
N VAL A 474 -36.21 0.14 -12.29
CA VAL A 474 -36.55 0.14 -13.73
C VAL A 474 -35.32 -0.16 -14.58
N PRO A 475 -35.46 -0.73 -15.80
CA PRO A 475 -34.31 -1.10 -16.63
C PRO A 475 -33.32 0.04 -16.88
N GLY A 476 -33.79 1.26 -17.11
CA GLY A 476 -32.93 2.42 -17.35
C GLY A 476 -32.08 2.86 -16.15
N ASN A 477 -32.45 2.43 -14.93
CA ASN A 477 -31.70 2.71 -13.70
C ASN A 477 -30.78 1.55 -13.29
N VAL A 478 -30.56 0.57 -14.16
CA VAL A 478 -29.92 -0.68 -13.76
C VAL A 478 -28.79 -1.03 -14.72
N ILE A 479 -27.65 -1.44 -14.19
CA ILE A 479 -26.45 -1.81 -14.95
C ILE A 479 -25.90 -3.17 -14.49
N VAL A 480 -25.39 -3.98 -15.42
CA VAL A 480 -24.82 -5.29 -15.16
C VAL A 480 -23.30 -5.18 -15.04
N LEU A 481 -22.76 -5.56 -13.87
CA LEU A 481 -21.37 -5.33 -13.50
C LEU A 481 -20.69 -6.62 -13.00
N CYS A 482 -19.36 -6.67 -13.11
CA CYS A 482 -18.55 -7.65 -12.39
C CYS A 482 -18.42 -7.25 -10.91
N PRO A 483 -17.92 -8.13 -10.02
CA PRO A 483 -17.77 -7.81 -8.59
C PRO A 483 -16.98 -6.54 -8.32
N ASN A 484 -15.84 -6.35 -9.00
CA ASN A 484 -14.99 -5.18 -8.80
C ASN A 484 -15.73 -3.90 -9.20
N HIS A 485 -16.22 -3.83 -10.44
CA HIS A 485 -16.90 -2.64 -10.94
C HIS A 485 -18.24 -2.37 -10.25
N HIS A 486 -18.89 -3.39 -9.67
CA HIS A 486 -20.04 -3.19 -8.82
C HIS A 486 -19.67 -2.36 -7.60
N ASP A 487 -18.58 -2.73 -6.92
CA ASP A 487 -18.07 -2.02 -5.76
C ASP A 487 -17.54 -0.64 -6.16
N ASP A 488 -16.90 -0.50 -7.32
CA ASP A 488 -16.44 0.80 -7.83
C ASP A 488 -17.61 1.76 -8.10
N PHE A 489 -18.75 1.22 -8.57
CA PHE A 489 -19.97 2.00 -8.80
C PHE A 489 -20.64 2.43 -7.48
N ASP A 490 -20.72 1.52 -6.50
CA ASP A 490 -21.24 1.80 -5.15
C ASP A 490 -20.42 2.90 -4.44
N ASN A 491 -19.09 2.88 -4.60
CA ASN A 491 -18.17 3.79 -3.93
C ASN A 491 -17.82 5.05 -4.73
N GLY A 492 -18.50 5.31 -5.87
CA GLY A 492 -18.26 6.53 -6.64
C GLY A 492 -16.84 6.64 -7.23
N MET A 493 -16.24 5.50 -7.61
CA MET A 493 -14.87 5.44 -8.18
C MET A 493 -14.83 5.69 -9.68
N LEU A 494 -15.99 5.78 -10.33
CA LEU A 494 -16.12 6.06 -11.75
C LEU A 494 -17.33 6.94 -12.04
N THR A 495 -17.28 7.63 -13.18
CA THR A 495 -18.42 8.35 -13.75
C THR A 495 -18.73 7.81 -15.14
N VAL A 496 -19.97 7.97 -15.57
CA VAL A 496 -20.38 7.66 -16.95
C VAL A 496 -21.08 8.88 -17.52
N ASP A 497 -20.56 9.40 -18.63
CA ASP A 497 -21.15 10.55 -19.30
C ASP A 497 -22.59 10.23 -19.76
N PRO A 498 -23.61 11.01 -19.34
CA PRO A 498 -25.00 10.71 -19.66
C PRO A 498 -25.40 10.83 -21.13
N GLU A 499 -24.59 11.50 -21.97
CA GLU A 499 -24.90 11.75 -23.38
C GLU A 499 -24.24 10.73 -24.31
N ASN A 500 -22.98 10.38 -24.04
CA ASN A 500 -22.20 9.50 -24.92
C ASN A 500 -21.77 8.17 -24.26
N LEU A 501 -22.12 7.97 -22.98
CA LEU A 501 -21.80 6.78 -22.18
C LEU A 501 -20.30 6.53 -21.98
N GLU A 502 -19.46 7.55 -22.19
CA GLU A 502 -18.03 7.48 -21.96
C GLU A 502 -17.73 7.31 -20.45
N ILE A 503 -16.86 6.36 -20.13
CA ILE A 503 -16.50 6.01 -18.77
C ILE A 503 -15.27 6.82 -18.39
N SER A 504 -15.26 7.37 -17.17
CA SER A 504 -14.08 7.96 -16.54
C SER A 504 -13.85 7.28 -15.20
N HIS A 505 -12.81 6.46 -15.11
CA HIS A 505 -12.43 5.71 -13.91
C HIS A 505 -11.26 6.38 -13.17
N LYS A 506 -11.28 6.41 -11.83
CA LYS A 506 -10.24 7.10 -11.04
C LYS A 506 -8.84 6.48 -11.18
N TYR A 507 -8.74 5.17 -11.44
CA TYR A 507 -7.47 4.43 -11.47
C TYR A 507 -7.37 3.31 -12.52
N GLU A 508 -8.40 3.07 -13.33
CA GLU A 508 -8.34 2.07 -14.42
C GLU A 508 -8.24 2.80 -15.76
N ASP A 509 -7.01 3.18 -16.14
CA ASP A 509 -6.74 3.95 -17.36
C ASP A 509 -7.21 3.24 -18.65
N ASN A 510 -7.24 1.91 -18.64
CA ASN A 510 -7.72 1.09 -19.75
C ASN A 510 -9.25 1.10 -19.91
N LEU A 511 -9.98 1.56 -18.88
CA LEU A 511 -11.43 1.71 -18.91
C LEU A 511 -11.84 3.16 -19.19
N THR A 512 -11.00 4.13 -18.82
CA THR A 512 -11.24 5.55 -19.08
C THR A 512 -11.21 5.85 -20.58
N GLY A 513 -12.28 6.47 -21.08
CA GLY A 513 -12.47 6.79 -22.50
C GLY A 513 -13.17 5.67 -23.31
N GLU A 514 -13.39 4.49 -22.72
CA GLU A 514 -14.28 3.48 -23.29
C GLU A 514 -15.74 3.83 -23.02
N SER A 515 -16.68 3.21 -23.74
CA SER A 515 -18.11 3.47 -23.56
C SER A 515 -18.84 2.29 -22.92
N VAL A 516 -19.83 2.57 -22.08
CA VAL A 516 -20.70 1.53 -21.51
C VAL A 516 -21.35 0.73 -22.64
N THR A 517 -21.25 -0.60 -22.53
CA THR A 517 -21.84 -1.50 -23.51
C THR A 517 -23.33 -1.67 -23.26
N GLU A 518 -24.15 -1.11 -24.14
CA GLU A 518 -25.61 -1.34 -24.16
C GLU A 518 -26.01 -2.44 -25.15
N LYS A 519 -27.03 -3.22 -24.79
CA LYS A 519 -27.69 -4.16 -25.69
C LYS A 519 -29.09 -3.67 -26.00
N ARG A 520 -29.51 -3.88 -27.25
CA ARG A 520 -30.84 -3.49 -27.75
C ARG A 520 -31.96 -3.87 -26.77
N GLY A 521 -32.68 -2.87 -26.28
CA GLY A 521 -33.79 -3.04 -25.33
C GLY A 521 -33.40 -2.89 -23.86
N HIS A 522 -32.15 -2.51 -23.59
CA HIS A 522 -31.64 -2.10 -22.29
C HIS A 522 -30.79 -0.85 -22.44
N ASP A 523 -31.48 0.29 -22.49
CA ASP A 523 -30.89 1.62 -22.64
C ASP A 523 -30.92 2.30 -21.26
N LEU A 524 -29.77 2.79 -20.81
CA LEU A 524 -29.59 3.49 -19.54
C LEU A 524 -30.17 4.89 -19.63
N GLU A 525 -30.88 5.33 -18.58
CA GLU A 525 -31.50 6.65 -18.56
C GLU A 525 -30.50 7.71 -18.09
N PRO A 526 -30.25 8.77 -18.88
CA PRO A 526 -29.25 9.79 -18.58
C PRO A 526 -29.43 10.47 -17.21
N GLU A 527 -30.67 10.57 -16.73
CA GLU A 527 -30.97 11.20 -15.44
C GLU A 527 -30.39 10.46 -14.24
N TYR A 528 -30.26 9.12 -14.31
CA TYR A 528 -29.67 8.35 -13.22
C TYR A 528 -28.14 8.39 -13.27
N LEU A 529 -27.55 8.38 -14.46
CA LEU A 529 -26.10 8.56 -14.64
C LEU A 529 -25.67 9.95 -14.16
N ALA A 530 -26.43 10.98 -14.51
CA ALA A 530 -26.19 12.34 -14.02
C ALA A 530 -26.32 12.42 -12.49
N TYR A 531 -27.31 11.73 -11.90
CA TYR A 531 -27.48 11.67 -10.46
C TYR A 531 -26.29 10.99 -9.77
N HIS A 532 -25.85 9.83 -10.28
CA HIS A 532 -24.69 9.09 -9.76
C HIS A 532 -23.42 9.95 -9.81
N ASN A 533 -23.12 10.54 -10.97
CA ASN A 533 -21.95 11.40 -11.15
C ASN A 533 -21.93 12.63 -10.23
N GLN A 534 -23.11 13.17 -9.87
CA GLN A 534 -23.22 14.35 -9.04
C GLN A 534 -23.26 14.03 -7.54
N THR A 535 -23.88 12.92 -7.18
CA THR A 535 -24.26 12.63 -5.79
C THR A 535 -23.40 11.53 -5.20
N ILE A 536 -23.22 10.41 -5.90
CA ILE A 536 -22.51 9.24 -5.38
C ILE A 536 -20.99 9.41 -5.55
N VAL A 537 -20.54 10.08 -6.60
CA VAL A 537 -19.10 10.31 -6.85
C VAL A 537 -18.52 11.45 -6.00
N ASN A 538 -19.39 12.37 -5.53
CA ASN A 538 -18.99 13.52 -4.71
C ASN A 538 -19.43 13.38 -3.23
N GLU A 539 -20.01 12.24 -2.86
CA GLU A 539 -20.14 11.76 -1.47
C GLU A 539 -18.79 11.17 -1.02
#